data_AF-X1BC17-F1
#
_entry.id   AF-X1BC17-F1
#
_cell.length_a   1.000
_cell.length_b   1.000
_cell.length_c   1.000
_cell.angle_alpha   90.00
_cell.angle_beta   90.00
_cell.angle_gamma   90.00
#
_symmetry.space_group_name_H-M   'P 1'
#
loop_
_entity.id
_entity.type
_entity.pdbx_description
1 polymer ?
#
loop_
_entity_poly.entity_id
_entity_poly.type
_entity_poly.pdbx_seq_one_letter_code
_entity_poly.pdbx_strand_id
1 'polypeptide(L)'
;MDQLQKIRDSEWDNLIICDAARFDYFEQEYQRFLDGKLEKVISPATCTIDWMKKVWNGYYDIIYFSAWPGANSKGIPSLGYTTRDHFKKIIDVWNFGWDEELGTTPPWNMNKAVLKELCYETPFDFLFGKPTIG
;
A
#
# COMPACT_ATOMS: atom_id res chain seq x y z
N MET A 1 20.01 7.86 3.53
CA MET A 1 19.31 7.69 2.24
C MET A 1 17.86 8.07 2.44
N ASP A 2 17.27 8.82 1.53
CA ASP A 2 15.93 9.39 1.67
C ASP A 2 14.87 8.41 1.13
N GLN A 3 13.79 8.18 1.89
CA GLN A 3 12.73 7.23 1.53
C GLN A 3 11.93 7.70 0.30
N LEU A 4 11.66 9.00 0.19
CA LEU A 4 10.95 9.55 -0.97
C LEU A 4 11.75 9.28 -2.24
N GLN A 5 13.06 9.53 -2.21
CA GLN A 5 13.92 9.23 -3.36
C GLN A 5 13.86 7.74 -3.73
N LYS A 6 13.78 6.83 -2.76
CA LYS A 6 13.63 5.39 -3.05
C LYS A 6 12.30 5.00 -3.65
N ILE A 7 11.21 5.62 -3.24
CA ILE A 7 9.90 5.38 -3.87
C ILE A 7 9.90 5.88 -5.32
N ARG A 8 10.62 6.97 -5.61
CA ARG A 8 10.67 7.61 -6.94
C ARG A 8 11.60 6.93 -7.94
N ASP A 9 12.79 6.54 -7.48
CA ASP A 9 13.85 6.04 -8.36
C ASP A 9 13.79 4.53 -8.58
N SER A 10 13.03 3.82 -7.75
CA SER A 10 12.88 2.37 -7.88
C SER A 10 11.71 2.04 -8.78
N GLU A 11 11.92 1.11 -9.70
CA GLU A 11 10.84 0.46 -10.44
C GLU A 11 10.17 -0.58 -9.54
N TRP A 12 8.85 -0.53 -9.42
CA TRP A 12 8.07 -1.50 -8.66
C TRP A 12 6.67 -1.67 -9.26
N ASP A 13 6.19 -2.92 -9.30
CA ASP A 13 4.80 -3.22 -9.68
C ASP A 13 3.84 -3.01 -8.49
N ASN A 14 4.33 -3.29 -7.28
CA ASN A 14 3.56 -3.18 -6.04
C ASN A 14 4.39 -2.48 -4.95
N LEU A 15 3.79 -1.50 -4.28
CA LEU A 15 4.38 -0.81 -3.12
C LEU A 15 3.52 -1.04 -1.88
N ILE A 16 4.11 -1.69 -0.87
CA ILE A 16 3.47 -1.94 0.42
C ILE A 16 3.98 -0.91 1.43
N ILE A 17 3.06 -0.16 2.03
CA ILE A 17 3.37 0.87 3.03
C ILE A 17 2.87 0.39 4.40
N CYS A 18 3.81 0.17 5.33
CA CYS A 18 3.50 -0.12 6.72
C CYS A 18 3.56 1.17 7.54
N ASP A 19 2.41 1.66 8.01
CA ASP A 19 2.36 2.86 8.84
C ASP A 19 2.93 2.59 10.24
N ALA A 20 3.61 3.58 10.82
CA ALA A 20 4.35 3.49 12.09
C ALA A 20 5.40 2.36 12.17
N ALA A 21 5.83 1.79 11.04
CA ALA A 21 6.85 0.75 11.01
C ALA A 21 8.26 1.31 11.25
N ARG A 22 8.90 0.85 12.33
CA ARG A 22 10.27 1.25 12.67
C ARG A 22 11.29 0.26 12.11
N PHE A 23 12.38 0.81 11.59
CA PHE A 23 13.47 0.02 11.01
C PHE A 23 14.09 -0.97 12.01
N ASP A 24 14.36 -0.54 13.24
CA ASP A 24 15.06 -1.35 14.25
C ASP A 24 14.29 -2.59 14.68
N TYR A 25 12.96 -2.52 14.68
CA TYR A 25 12.10 -3.68 14.93
C TYR A 25 11.95 -4.54 13.68
N PHE A 26 11.72 -3.92 12.51
CA PHE A 26 11.54 -4.65 11.26
C PHE A 26 12.78 -5.45 10.86
N GLU A 27 13.99 -4.92 11.09
CA GLU A 27 15.27 -5.59 10.82
C GLU A 27 15.40 -6.93 11.55
N GLN A 28 14.81 -7.07 12.73
CA GLN A 28 14.86 -8.30 13.53
C GLN A 28 13.90 -9.38 13.03
N GLU A 29 12.82 -8.99 12.35
CA GLU A 29 11.71 -9.88 12.03
C GLU A 29 11.58 -10.20 10.53
N TYR A 30 12.06 -9.32 9.63
CA TYR A 30 11.74 -9.42 8.20
C TYR A 30 12.17 -10.75 7.56
N GLN A 31 13.34 -11.28 7.92
CA GLN A 31 13.88 -12.52 7.35
C GLN A 31 13.04 -13.76 7.66
N ARG A 32 12.12 -13.67 8.64
CA ARG A 32 11.18 -14.76 8.94
C ARG A 32 10.05 -14.87 7.92
N PHE A 33 9.79 -13.79 7.17
CA PHE A 33 8.61 -13.66 6.30
C PHE A 33 8.96 -13.24 4.87
N LEU A 34 10.10 -12.58 4.66
CA LEU A 34 10.49 -11.96 3.41
C LEU A 34 11.95 -12.29 3.08
N ASP A 35 12.17 -12.68 1.83
CA ASP A 35 13.50 -12.71 1.22
C ASP A 35 13.75 -11.39 0.48
N GLY A 36 14.97 -10.86 0.59
CA GLY A 36 15.36 -9.67 -0.16
C GLY A 36 16.41 -8.81 0.52
N LYS A 37 16.57 -7.59 0.00
CA LYS A 37 17.51 -6.60 0.50
C LYS A 37 16.80 -5.62 1.42
N LEU A 38 17.22 -5.58 2.69
CA LEU A 38 16.78 -4.56 3.64
C LEU A 38 17.66 -3.31 3.52
N GLU A 39 17.05 -2.14 3.39
CA GLU A 39 17.74 -0.85 3.35
C GLU A 39 17.17 0.11 4.38
N LYS A 40 18.05 0.76 5.16
CA LYS A 40 17.66 1.81 6.11
C LYS A 40 17.48 3.14 5.41
N VAL A 41 16.28 3.69 5.46
CA VAL A 41 15.93 5.00 4.89
C VAL A 41 15.31 5.93 5.93
N ILE A 42 15.39 7.23 5.68
CA ILE A 42 14.74 8.26 6.52
C ILE A 42 13.41 8.65 5.86
N SER A 43 12.33 8.57 6.63
CA SER A 43 11.00 9.01 6.20
C SER A 43 10.98 10.53 6.00
N PRO A 44 10.33 11.05 4.94
CA PRO A 44 10.24 12.49 4.70
C PRO A 44 9.35 13.22 5.72
N ALA A 45 8.54 12.50 6.50
CA ALA A 45 7.68 13.07 7.55
C ALA A 45 7.38 12.04 8.66
N THR A 46 6.84 12.53 9.78
CA THR A 46 6.47 11.72 10.95
C THR A 46 4.98 11.41 11.05
N CYS A 47 4.12 12.21 10.40
CA CYS A 47 2.68 11.99 10.39
C CYS A 47 2.19 11.56 9.00
N THR A 48 1.14 10.76 8.95
CA THR A 48 0.60 10.16 7.72
C THR A 48 0.26 11.22 6.67
N ILE A 49 -0.40 12.33 7.05
CA ILE A 49 -0.80 13.34 6.06
C ILE A 49 0.38 14.15 5.53
N ASP A 50 1.34 14.54 6.36
CA ASP A 50 2.53 15.24 5.88
C ASP A 50 3.39 14.31 5.01
N TRP A 51 3.43 13.02 5.34
CA TRP A 51 4.06 12.01 4.50
C TRP A 51 3.37 11.91 3.14
N MET A 52 2.04 11.79 3.12
CA MET A 52 1.24 11.76 1.88
C MET A 52 1.45 13.01 1.04
N LYS A 53 1.43 14.21 1.63
CA LYS A 53 1.70 15.48 0.92
C LYS A 53 3.09 15.54 0.28
N LYS A 54 4.10 14.94 0.91
CA LYS A 54 5.48 14.91 0.39
C LYS A 54 5.68 13.82 -0.66
N VAL A 55 5.12 12.63 -0.42
CA VAL A 55 5.30 11.46 -1.29
C VAL A 55 4.37 11.47 -2.49
N TRP A 56 3.17 11.99 -2.35
CA TRP A 56 2.14 12.00 -3.39
C TRP A 56 1.72 13.44 -3.68
N ASN A 57 2.62 14.22 -4.27
CA ASN A 57 2.43 15.65 -4.53
C ASN A 57 1.94 15.96 -5.97
N GLY A 58 1.60 14.94 -6.75
CA GLY A 58 1.07 15.04 -8.11
C GLY A 58 0.05 13.93 -8.38
N TYR A 59 -0.27 13.70 -9.65
CA TYR A 59 -1.14 12.59 -10.04
C TYR A 59 -0.30 11.38 -10.45
N TYR A 60 -0.74 10.17 -10.05
CA TYR A 60 -0.08 8.92 -10.36
C TYR A 60 -1.07 7.88 -10.88
N ASP A 61 -0.64 7.15 -11.91
CA ASP A 61 -1.36 6.00 -12.45
C ASP A 61 -1.15 4.76 -11.54
N ILE A 62 -1.66 4.87 -10.31
CA ILE A 62 -1.57 3.85 -9.27
C ILE A 62 -2.98 3.56 -8.74
N ILE A 63 -3.26 2.29 -8.47
CA ILE A 63 -4.43 1.87 -7.68
C ILE A 63 -4.02 1.87 -6.20
N TYR A 64 -4.59 2.78 -5.41
CA TYR A 64 -4.29 2.89 -3.99
C TYR A 64 -5.31 2.13 -3.14
N PHE A 65 -4.85 1.11 -2.41
CA PHE A 65 -5.70 0.37 -1.46
C PHE A 65 -5.58 1.01 -0.09
N SER A 66 -6.68 1.57 0.41
CA SER A 66 -6.67 2.32 1.67
C SER A 66 -7.17 1.50 2.85
N ALA A 67 -6.33 1.38 3.88
CA ALA A 67 -6.67 0.80 5.18
C ALA A 67 -7.22 1.83 6.19
N TRP A 68 -7.26 3.12 5.83
CA TRP A 68 -7.62 4.21 6.74
C TRP A 68 -8.55 5.25 6.11
N PRO A 69 -9.67 5.64 6.76
CA PRO A 69 -10.65 6.59 6.19
C PRO A 69 -10.11 7.96 5.79
N GLY A 70 -8.99 8.40 6.37
CA GLY A 70 -8.37 9.67 5.99
C GLY A 70 -7.78 9.68 4.58
N ALA A 71 -7.49 8.51 4.00
CA ALA A 71 -7.14 8.37 2.60
C ALA A 71 -8.30 7.68 1.86
N ASN A 72 -9.26 8.44 1.36
CA ASN A 72 -10.51 7.90 0.83
C ASN A 72 -10.77 8.24 -0.64
N SER A 73 -11.59 7.40 -1.28
CA SER A 73 -12.08 7.63 -2.64
C SER A 73 -13.13 8.74 -2.76
N LYS A 74 -13.76 9.13 -1.64
CA LYS A 74 -14.88 10.09 -1.59
C LYS A 74 -14.46 11.55 -1.79
N GLY A 75 -13.15 11.83 -1.89
CA GLY A 75 -12.63 13.19 -2.04
C GLY A 75 -12.81 14.05 -0.79
N ILE A 76 -13.06 13.43 0.37
CA ILE A 76 -13.16 14.15 1.63
C ILE A 76 -11.74 14.46 2.11
N PRO A 77 -11.35 15.74 2.25
CA PRO A 77 -9.99 16.09 2.63
C PRO A 77 -9.66 15.67 4.06
N SER A 78 -8.43 15.23 4.27
CA SER A 78 -7.85 14.98 5.60
C SER A 78 -6.70 15.95 5.83
N LEU A 79 -6.85 16.86 6.81
CA LEU A 79 -5.86 17.91 7.13
C LEU A 79 -5.35 18.68 5.89
N GLY A 80 -6.26 19.02 4.97
CA GLY A 80 -5.96 19.77 3.75
C GLY A 80 -5.30 18.96 2.62
N TYR A 81 -5.36 17.64 2.70
CA TYR A 81 -4.92 16.74 1.62
C TYR A 81 -6.10 15.91 1.11
N THR A 82 -6.30 15.90 -0.20
CA THR A 82 -7.40 15.16 -0.85
C THR A 82 -6.81 14.00 -1.64
N THR A 83 -6.77 12.80 -1.04
CA THR A 83 -6.16 11.61 -1.65
C THR A 83 -6.69 11.32 -3.06
N ARG A 84 -7.98 11.57 -3.30
CA ARG A 84 -8.64 11.33 -4.59
C ARG A 84 -7.98 12.06 -5.77
N ASP A 85 -7.33 13.20 -5.52
CA ASP A 85 -6.72 14.03 -6.56
C ASP A 85 -5.38 13.44 -7.07
N HIS A 86 -4.82 12.46 -6.36
CA HIS A 86 -3.46 11.97 -6.57
C HIS A 86 -3.38 10.58 -7.20
N PHE A 87 -4.47 9.81 -7.23
CA PHE A 87 -4.46 8.42 -7.67
C PHE A 87 -5.57 8.13 -8.68
N LYS A 88 -5.26 7.31 -9.69
CA LYS A 88 -6.23 6.82 -10.68
C LYS A 88 -7.46 6.20 -10.03
N LYS A 89 -7.23 5.30 -9.08
CA LYS A 89 -8.29 4.60 -8.34
C LYS A 89 -7.90 4.47 -6.89
N ILE A 90 -8.88 4.62 -6.01
CA ILE A 90 -8.73 4.35 -4.57
C ILE A 90 -9.76 3.29 -4.21
N ILE A 91 -9.31 2.24 -3.53
CA ILE A 91 -10.16 1.18 -3.00
C ILE A 91 -10.21 1.36 -1.49
N ASP A 92 -11.38 1.75 -0.98
CA ASP A 92 -11.62 2.01 0.44
C ASP A 92 -11.76 0.70 1.23
N VAL A 93 -10.65 -0.04 1.41
CA VAL A 93 -10.66 -1.33 2.12
C VAL A 93 -11.14 -1.17 3.55
N TRP A 94 -10.82 -0.05 4.21
CA TRP A 94 -11.35 0.30 5.53
C TRP A 94 -12.89 0.28 5.61
N ASN A 95 -13.60 0.47 4.51
CA ASN A 95 -15.07 0.53 4.51
C ASN A 95 -15.71 -0.86 4.57
N PHE A 96 -15.02 -1.91 4.12
CA PHE A 96 -15.57 -3.28 4.07
C PHE A 96 -14.67 -4.34 4.73
N GLY A 97 -13.43 -3.99 5.05
CA GLY A 97 -12.42 -4.86 5.64
C GLY A 97 -12.07 -4.50 7.08
N TRP A 98 -12.81 -3.57 7.70
CA TRP A 98 -12.65 -3.23 9.11
C TRP A 98 -13.02 -4.42 10.00
N ASP A 99 -12.20 -4.66 11.02
CA ASP A 99 -12.42 -5.64 12.07
C ASP A 99 -12.70 -4.90 13.38
N GLU A 100 -13.93 -5.05 13.89
CA GLU A 100 -14.38 -4.34 15.09
C GLU A 100 -13.70 -4.84 16.37
N GLU A 101 -13.26 -6.10 16.40
CA GLU A 101 -12.58 -6.67 17.57
C GLU A 101 -11.15 -6.14 17.66
N LEU A 102 -10.45 -6.07 16.52
CA LEU A 102 -9.09 -5.56 16.45
C LEU A 102 -9.03 -4.02 16.36
N GLY A 103 -10.14 -3.37 16.05
CA GLY A 103 -10.23 -1.92 15.87
C GLY A 103 -9.34 -1.42 14.72
N THR A 104 -9.21 -2.19 13.65
CA THR A 104 -8.37 -1.84 12.50
C THR A 104 -8.81 -2.57 11.23
N THR A 105 -8.24 -2.21 10.09
CA THR A 105 -8.30 -3.02 8.86
C THR A 105 -7.11 -3.97 8.84
N PRO A 106 -7.26 -5.26 9.22
CA PRO A 106 -6.13 -6.15 9.37
C PRO A 106 -5.50 -6.53 8.02
N PRO A 107 -4.21 -6.93 8.02
CA PRO A 107 -3.47 -7.21 6.80
C PRO A 107 -4.08 -8.32 5.94
N TRP A 108 -4.75 -9.32 6.54
CA TRP A 108 -5.43 -10.37 5.76
C TRP A 108 -6.63 -9.85 4.96
N ASN A 109 -7.32 -8.82 5.43
CA ASN A 109 -8.41 -8.19 4.68
C ASN A 109 -7.85 -7.31 3.56
N MET A 110 -6.71 -6.63 3.79
CA MET A 110 -5.96 -5.95 2.73
C MET A 110 -5.55 -6.92 1.63
N ASN A 111 -4.93 -8.05 1.99
CA ASN A 111 -4.50 -9.07 1.02
C ASN A 111 -5.66 -9.61 0.19
N LYS A 112 -6.80 -9.93 0.83
CA LYS A 112 -8.00 -10.37 0.12
C LYS A 112 -8.50 -9.33 -0.88
N ALA A 113 -8.51 -8.05 -0.49
CA ALA A 113 -8.94 -6.97 -1.38
C ALA A 113 -8.02 -6.80 -2.59
N VAL A 114 -6.70 -6.81 -2.37
CA VAL A 114 -5.69 -6.68 -3.43
C VAL A 114 -5.76 -7.86 -4.39
N LEU A 115 -5.71 -9.09 -3.88
CA LEU A 115 -5.75 -10.29 -4.72
C LEU A 115 -7.05 -10.39 -5.51
N LYS A 116 -8.18 -9.98 -4.92
CA LYS A 116 -9.46 -9.92 -5.62
C LYS A 116 -9.36 -8.98 -6.83
N GLU A 117 -8.85 -7.76 -6.64
CA GLU A 117 -8.71 -6.78 -7.71
C GLU A 117 -7.76 -7.26 -8.82
N LEU A 118 -6.59 -7.80 -8.45
CA LEU A 118 -5.61 -8.31 -9.40
C LEU A 118 -6.15 -9.49 -10.22
N CYS A 119 -6.89 -10.42 -9.60
CA CYS A 119 -7.51 -11.54 -10.29
C CYS A 119 -8.65 -11.14 -11.25
N TYR A 120 -9.24 -9.95 -11.11
CA TYR A 120 -10.20 -9.43 -12.10
C TYR A 120 -9.48 -8.83 -13.32
N GLU A 121 -8.25 -8.33 -13.14
CA GLU A 121 -7.47 -7.73 -14.23
C GLU A 121 -6.57 -8.74 -14.96
N THR A 122 -6.22 -9.86 -14.33
CA THR A 122 -5.45 -10.95 -14.97
C THR A 122 -6.32 -12.20 -15.21
N PRO A 123 -6.42 -12.71 -16.45
CA PRO A 123 -7.05 -14.00 -16.70
C PRO A 123 -6.40 -15.10 -15.86
N PHE A 124 -7.22 -16.00 -15.32
CA PHE A 124 -6.83 -17.10 -14.43
C PHE A 124 -5.62 -17.92 -14.95
N ASP A 125 -5.48 -18.03 -16.28
CA ASP A 125 -4.39 -18.73 -16.96
C ASP A 125 -3.00 -18.11 -16.75
N PHE A 126 -2.92 -16.84 -16.37
CA PHE A 126 -1.64 -16.13 -16.17
C PHE A 126 -1.05 -16.36 -14.78
N LEU A 127 -1.90 -16.57 -13.76
CA LEU A 127 -1.47 -16.64 -12.36
C LEU A 127 -0.98 -18.04 -11.94
N PHE A 128 -1.39 -19.11 -12.62
CA PHE A 128 -1.04 -20.48 -12.23
C PHE A 128 -0.33 -21.30 -13.30
N GLY A 129 0.07 -20.68 -14.42
CA GLY A 129 0.59 -21.39 -15.58
C GLY A 129 -0.50 -22.28 -16.20
N LYS A 130 -0.43 -22.50 -17.51
CA LYS A 130 -1.35 -23.46 -18.14
C LYS A 130 -1.16 -24.82 -17.47
N PRO A 131 -2.24 -25.53 -17.08
CA PRO A 131 -2.11 -26.93 -16.70
C PRO A 131 -1.55 -27.66 -17.92
N THR A 132 -0.32 -28.16 -17.82
CA THR A 132 0.21 -29.09 -18.79
C THR A 132 -0.60 -30.38 -18.66
N ILE A 133 -1.57 -30.56 -19.56
CA ILE A 133 -2.28 -31.81 -19.72
C ILE A 133 -1.28 -32.78 -20.36
N GLY A 134 -0.76 -33.70 -19.56
CA GLY A 134 -0.03 -34.89 -20.03
C GLY A 134 -1.01 -36.02 -20.33
#